data_AF-A0A966U4Y4-F1
#
_entry.id   AF-A0A966U4Y4-F1
#
_cell.length_a   1.000
_cell.length_b   1.000
_cell.length_c   1.000
_cell.angle_alpha   90.00
_cell.angle_beta   90.00
_cell.angle_gamma   90.00
#
_symmetry.space_group_name_H-M   'P 1'
#
loop_
_entity.id
_entity.type
_entity.pdbx_description
1 polymer ?
#
loop_
_entity_poly.entity_id
_entity_poly.type
_entity_poly.pdbx_seq_one_letter_code
_entity_poly.pdbx_strand_id
1 'polypeptide(L)' 'MSLSAVDASTDGRVLRRERNRAEIVDALLALLREGHVEVSAAAIAERAKLSERSIFRYFDD' A
#
# COMPACT_ATOMS: atom_id res chain seq x y z
N MET A 1 14.02 18.15 -24.43
CA MET A 1 14.07 16.75 -23.95
C MET A 1 12.65 16.38 -23.56
N SER A 2 11.92 15.72 -24.45
CA SER A 2 10.49 15.43 -24.26
C SER A 2 10.36 14.10 -23.52
N LEU A 3 9.85 14.12 -22.29
CA LEU A 3 9.47 12.90 -21.58
C LEU A 3 8.36 12.21 -22.37
N SER A 4 8.57 10.95 -22.72
CA SER A 4 7.59 10.17 -23.46
C SER A 4 6.43 9.79 -22.54
N ALA A 5 5.23 9.59 -23.09
CA ALA A 5 4.07 9.14 -22.32
C ALA A 5 4.31 7.81 -21.58
N VAL A 6 5.28 7.01 -22.04
CA VAL A 6 5.69 5.74 -21.43
C VAL A 6 6.41 5.97 -20.09
N ASP A 7 7.30 6.96 -20.01
CA ASP A 7 8.02 7.30 -18.78
C ASP A 7 7.04 7.80 -17.71
N ALA A 8 6.19 8.76 -18.07
CA ALA A 8 5.15 9.28 -17.16
C ALA A 8 4.19 8.18 -16.67
N SER A 9 3.84 7.21 -17.52
CA SER A 9 3.02 6.06 -17.11
C SER A 9 3.75 5.13 -16.14
N THR A 10 5.06 4.97 -16.30
CA THR A 10 5.90 4.16 -15.42
C THR A 10 6.06 4.83 -14.07
N ASP A 11 6.33 6.13 -14.06
CA ASP A 11 6.42 6.93 -12.84
C ASP A 11 5.11 6.89 -12.05
N GLY A 12 3.96 7.02 -12.74
CA GLY A 12 2.66 6.90 -12.09
C GLY A 12 2.40 5.53 -11.45
N ARG A 13 2.94 4.45 -12.04
CA ARG A 13 2.85 3.10 -11.44
C ARG A 13 3.76 2.97 -10.22
N VAL A 14 4.98 3.50 -10.28
CA VAL A 14 5.94 3.49 -9.15
C VAL A 14 5.38 4.30 -7.99
N LEU A 15 4.96 5.55 -8.23
CA LEU A 15 4.37 6.43 -7.22
C LEU A 15 3.14 5.80 -6.57
N ARG A 16 2.28 5.12 -7.35
CA ARG A 16 1.12 4.41 -6.80
C ARG A 16 1.53 3.22 -5.93
N ARG A 17 2.57 2.47 -6.31
CA ARG A 17 3.10 1.35 -5.51
C ARG A 17 3.64 1.85 -4.18
N GLU A 18 4.46 2.91 -4.20
CA GLU A 18 5.03 3.50 -2.99
C GLU A 18 3.97 4.08 -2.07
N ARG A 19 3.02 4.85 -2.62
CA ARG A 19 1.89 5.37 -1.85
C ARG A 19 1.09 4.25 -1.19
N ASN A 20 0.70 3.23 -1.95
CA ASN A 20 -0.07 2.12 -1.40
C ASN A 20 0.70 1.35 -0.31
N ARG A 21 2.04 1.22 -0.43
CA ARG A 21 2.86 0.64 0.65
C ARG A 21 2.84 1.50 1.91
N ALA A 22 2.93 2.83 1.77
CA ALA A 22 2.84 3.74 2.90
C ALA A 22 1.47 3.63 3.61
N GLU A 23 0.37 3.64 2.86
CA GLU A 23 -0.99 3.49 3.41
C GLU A 23 -1.18 2.17 4.18
N ILE A 24 -0.55 1.07 3.72
CA ILE A 24 -0.58 -0.22 4.42
C ILE A 24 0.17 -0.14 5.76
N VAL A 25 1.36 0.46 5.77
CA VAL A 25 2.16 0.63 7.00
C VAL A 25 1.44 1.54 7.99
N ASP A 26 0.88 2.65 7.51
CA ASP A 26 0.12 3.58 8.32
C ASP A 26 -1.12 2.92 8.93
N ALA A 27 -1.84 2.10 8.16
CA ALA A 27 -2.98 1.33 8.64
C ALA A 27 -2.60 0.32 9.73
N LEU A 28 -1.50 -0.42 9.54
CA LEU A 28 -0.98 -1.36 10.54
C LEU A 28 -0.59 -0.62 11.84
N LEU A 29 0.18 0.46 11.74
CA LEU A 29 0.61 1.23 12.90
C LEU A 29 -0.57 1.86 13.65
N ALA A 30 -1.60 2.31 12.92
CA ALA A 30 -2.82 2.82 13.53
C ALA A 30 -3.54 1.72 14.33
N LEU A 31 -3.71 0.52 13.77
CA LEU A 31 -4.34 -0.61 14.45
C LEU A 31 -3.57 -1.03 15.71
N LEU A 32 -2.23 -1.06 15.65
CA LEU A 32 -1.40 -1.34 16.83
C LEU A 32 -1.55 -0.26 17.91
N ARG A 33 -1.62 1.03 17.53
CA ARG A 33 -1.85 2.14 18.47
C ARG A 33 -3.25 2.11 19.10
N GLU A 34 -4.24 1.59 18.37
CA GLU A 34 -5.60 1.35 18.87
C GLU A 34 -5.67 0.16 19.85
N GLY A 35 -4.56 -0.58 20.04
CA GLY A 35 -4.47 -1.70 20.97
C GLY A 35 -4.80 -3.06 20.36
N HIS A 36 -4.95 -3.14 19.03
CA HIS A 36 -5.09 -4.43 18.34
C HIS A 36 -3.72 -5.15 18.36
N VAL A 37 -3.58 -6.14 19.23
CA VAL A 37 -2.33 -6.90 19.41
C VAL A 37 -2.11 -7.93 18.31
N GLU A 38 -3.20 -8.48 17.78
CA GLU A 38 -3.21 -9.34 16.60
C GLU A 38 -3.96 -8.61 15.48
N VAL A 39 -3.22 -8.20 14.45
CA VAL A 39 -3.75 -7.44 13.31
C VAL A 39 -3.80 -8.35 12.09
N SER A 40 -5.00 -8.57 11.54
CA SER A 40 -5.19 -9.38 10.33
C SER A 40 -4.93 -8.57 9.06
N ALA A 41 -4.53 -9.25 7.97
CA ALA A 41 -4.40 -8.63 6.66
C ALA A 41 -5.71 -7.97 6.18
N ALA A 42 -6.86 -8.59 6.47
CA ALA A 42 -8.18 -8.04 6.18
C ALA A 42 -8.42 -6.69 6.87
N ALA A 43 -8.08 -6.56 8.16
CA ALA A 43 -8.25 -5.30 8.90
C ALA A 43 -7.36 -4.18 8.37
N ILE A 44 -6.12 -4.52 7.99
CA ILE A 44 -5.19 -3.58 7.35
C ILE A 44 -5.74 -3.14 5.99
N ALA A 45 -6.23 -4.08 5.18
CA ALA A 45 -6.77 -3.83 3.85
C ALA A 45 -7.98 -2.90 3.90
N GLU A 46 -8.92 -3.17 4.80
CA GLU A 46 -10.09 -2.32 5.02
C GLU A 46 -9.69 -0.88 5.36
N ARG A 47 -8.77 -0.71 6.32
CA ARG A 47 -8.34 0.62 6.77
C ARG A 47 -7.53 1.38 5.71
N ALA A 48 -6.66 0.68 4.98
CA ALA A 48 -5.88 1.25 3.88
C ALA A 48 -6.73 1.48 2.61
N LYS A 49 -8.00 1.05 2.60
CA LYS A 49 -8.89 1.07 1.42
C LYS A 49 -8.29 0.32 0.22
N LEU A 50 -7.65 -0.82 0.51
CA LEU A 50 -7.03 -1.71 -0.46
C LEU A 50 -7.63 -3.11 -0.34
N SER A 51 -7.30 -3.99 -1.28
CA SER A 51 -7.62 -5.42 -1.16
C SER A 51 -6.51 -6.17 -0.44
N GLU A 52 -6.84 -7.27 0.26
CA GLU A 52 -5.85 -8.17 0.85
C GLU A 52 -4.83 -8.67 -0.19
N ARG A 53 -5.30 -8.97 -1.41
CA ARG A 53 -4.42 -9.33 -2.54
C ARG A 53 -3.38 -8.26 -2.85
N SER A 54 -3.70 -6.98 -2.66
CA SER A 54 -2.75 -5.89 -2.85
C SER A 54 -1.68 -5.88 -1.76
N ILE A 55 -2.05 -6.18 -0.52
CA ILE A 55 -1.10 -6.33 0.58
C ILE A 55 -0.10 -7.44 0.26
N PHE A 56 -0.57 -8.66 -0.03
CA PHE A 56 0.31 -9.79 -0.34
C PHE A 56 1.27 -9.44 -1.49
N ARG A 57 0.78 -8.86 -2.58
CA ARG A 57 1.63 -8.43 -3.71
C ARG A 57 2.74 -7.43 -3.34
N TYR A 58 2.61 -6.64 -2.27
CA TYR A 58 3.62 -5.65 -1.90
C TYR A 58 4.62 -6.15 -0.85
N PHE A 59 4.34 -7.29 -0.20
CA PHE A 59 5.08 -7.81 0.96
C PHE A 59 5.40 -9.31 0.88
N ASP A 60 5.04 -10.01 -0.21
CA ASP A 60 5.50 -11.39 -0.54
C ASP A 60 6.88 -11.42 -1.23
N ASP A 61 7.47 -10.25 -1.52
CA ASP A 61 8.84 -10.10 -2.07
C ASP A 61 9.87 -9.89 -0.94
#